data_AF-A0A525C2V3-F1
#
_entry.id   AF-A0A525C2V3-F1
#
_cell.length_a   1.000
_cell.length_b   1.000
_cell.length_c   1.000
_cell.angle_alpha   90.00
_cell.angle_beta   90.00
_cell.angle_gamma   90.00
#
_symmetry.space_group_name_H-M   'P 1'
#
loop_
_entity.id
_entity.type
_entity.pdbx_description
1 polymer ?
#
loop_
_entity_poly.entity_id
_entity_poly.type
_entity_poly.pdbx_seq_one_letter_code
_entity_poly.pdbx_strand_id
1 'polypeptide(L)'
;MRSGQPRILLFILLAVIFVIAVLSLIFVRSPVIHAVDPERSGAGDVVTLTGKHFGSETGRVVIGGRAVPRANYREWSDVRVRFVVPGKNYAGLLHLEVKGKPSNQMLFVNTDSAPVPVGGSSQLQISPYVYSVSPNVVPPGRKVVVSGRNFGVSHAVGRIVLEPDPARGEELLGFPQEYVLPEALITLWSTDTIEFYAPAGIISDRIRVYTAQGSSEDRTFEIQDQVGTYQYRDPREISFSLAVNAQRSKDDQTSELAEENESGGIDDQLVIWMPGIPDSSSQRNTDFSRIFPQPQFRNDTMIKFVFSHADIYRLLRLGFSVELLGVNAVVKRYAIETTLLPSRVSAQYDQSHPVYRRHMGDGGGIIIDDELRRRAATLGGRSSNPLLISQALFAAVRSRFNTDEEGADSRSYALELAGLLRARGIPARVITGILMPPGEGARYHHWVEWYAVDFGWVPADVYLADAIDEEQVWAMGFEQEPQYYDGNLDSLRVEIHQG
;
A
#
# COMPACT_ATOMS: atom_id res chain seq x y z
N MET A 1 -14.82 44.61 100.64
CA MET A 1 -13.63 44.53 99.76
C MET A 1 -13.21 43.06 99.70
N ARG A 2 -13.01 42.38 98.58
CA ARG A 2 -13.25 42.65 97.16
C ARG A 2 -13.50 41.27 96.53
N SER A 3 -14.74 41.01 96.13
CA SER A 3 -15.26 39.83 95.44
C SER A 3 -14.83 39.77 93.96
N GLY A 4 -13.56 40.05 93.66
CA GLY A 4 -13.05 40.20 92.30
C GLY A 4 -12.26 39.02 91.73
N GLN A 5 -11.86 38.05 92.56
CA GLN A 5 -10.86 37.05 92.16
C GLN A 5 -11.32 35.95 91.19
N PRO A 6 -12.55 35.38 91.25
CA PRO A 6 -12.90 34.31 90.32
C PRO A 6 -13.12 34.81 88.87
N ARG A 7 -13.51 36.07 88.70
CA ARG A 7 -13.71 36.68 87.37
C ARG A 7 -12.40 36.99 86.66
N ILE A 8 -11.38 37.43 87.41
CA ILE A 8 -10.05 37.74 86.87
C ILE A 8 -9.34 36.45 86.45
N LEU A 9 -9.42 35.38 87.25
CA LEU A 9 -8.82 34.09 86.93
C LEU A 9 -9.44 33.48 85.66
N LEU A 10 -10.77 33.59 85.50
CA LEU A 10 -11.49 33.14 84.30
C LEU A 10 -11.09 33.94 83.05
N PHE A 11 -10.93 35.27 83.17
CA PHE A 11 -10.47 36.11 82.06
C PHE A 11 -9.04 35.78 81.62
N ILE A 12 -8.13 35.53 82.57
CA ILE A 12 -6.76 35.12 82.27
C ILE A 12 -6.74 33.75 81.60
N LEU A 13 -7.53 32.79 82.10
CA LEU A 13 -7.65 31.47 81.49
C LEU A 13 -8.18 31.55 80.05
N LEU A 14 -9.22 32.36 79.81
CA LEU A 14 -9.77 32.58 78.47
C LEU A 14 -8.76 33.27 77.54
N ALA A 15 -8.00 34.24 78.04
CA ALA A 15 -6.94 34.91 77.28
C ALA A 15 -5.79 33.94 76.92
N VAL A 16 -5.39 33.07 77.84
CA VAL A 16 -4.37 32.03 77.58
C VAL A 16 -4.88 31.00 76.57
N ILE A 17 -6.13 30.53 76.71
CA ILE A 17 -6.75 29.64 75.72
C ILE A 17 -6.85 30.33 74.35
N PHE A 18 -7.21 31.61 74.30
CA PHE A 18 -7.25 32.39 73.07
C PHE A 18 -5.87 32.53 72.45
N VAL A 19 -4.83 32.83 73.24
CA VAL A 19 -3.44 32.92 72.77
C VAL A 19 -2.94 31.56 72.28
N ILE A 20 -3.24 30.46 73.00
CA ILE A 20 -2.89 29.10 72.57
C ILE A 20 -3.65 28.73 71.29
N ALA A 21 -4.94 29.08 71.17
CA ALA A 21 -5.73 28.84 69.97
C ALA A 21 -5.20 29.64 68.77
N VAL A 22 -4.85 30.91 68.97
CA VAL A 22 -4.26 31.79 67.95
C VAL A 22 -2.86 31.30 67.55
N LEU A 23 -2.01 30.93 68.51
CA LEU A 23 -0.70 30.34 68.22
C LEU A 23 -0.83 28.98 67.51
N SER A 24 -1.79 28.15 67.91
CA SER A 24 -2.07 26.87 67.23
C SER A 24 -2.58 27.06 65.80
N LEU A 25 -3.26 28.17 65.48
CA LEU A 25 -3.67 28.54 64.12
C LEU A 25 -2.48 29.07 63.29
N ILE A 26 -1.52 29.75 63.93
CA ILE A 26 -0.33 30.32 63.27
C ILE A 26 0.72 29.25 62.95
N PHE A 27 0.86 28.20 63.77
CA PHE A 27 1.88 27.15 63.63
C PHE A 27 1.53 25.96 62.71
N VAL A 28 0.34 25.94 62.08
CA VAL A 28 0.03 24.91 61.07
C VAL A 28 0.95 25.11 59.86
N ARG A 29 1.96 24.25 59.70
CA ARG A 29 2.85 24.31 58.53
C ARG A 29 2.07 23.97 57.27
N SER A 30 2.38 24.66 56.18
CA SER A 30 1.78 24.31 54.88
C SER A 30 2.16 22.87 54.51
N PRO A 31 1.21 22.08 54.00
CA PRO A 31 1.51 20.74 53.52
C PRO A 31 2.49 20.81 52.35
N VAL A 32 3.35 19.80 52.20
CA VAL A 32 4.29 19.71 51.07
C VAL A 32 4.23 18.32 50.48
N ILE A 33 3.90 18.23 49.19
CA ILE A 33 3.94 16.99 48.42
C ILE A 33 5.36 16.82 47.89
N HIS A 34 5.97 15.68 48.20
CA HIS A 34 7.29 15.30 47.70
C HIS A 34 7.20 14.44 46.43
N ALA A 35 6.21 13.55 46.35
CA ALA A 35 5.99 12.71 45.17
C ALA A 35 4.52 12.32 45.00
N VAL A 36 4.16 12.05 43.75
CA VAL A 36 2.88 11.48 43.31
C VAL A 36 3.20 10.16 42.61
N ASP A 37 2.63 9.05 43.06
CA ASP A 37 2.92 7.73 42.51
C ASP A 37 1.62 6.90 42.33
N PRO A 38 1.25 6.51 41.11
CA PRO A 38 1.89 6.86 39.84
C PRO A 38 1.63 8.33 39.46
N GLU A 39 2.56 8.99 38.75
CA GLU A 39 2.36 10.34 38.19
C GLU A 39 1.34 10.39 37.04
N ARG A 40 1.09 9.22 36.41
CA ARG A 40 0.15 9.03 35.31
C ARG A 40 -0.81 7.88 35.64
N SER A 41 -2.11 8.16 35.72
CA SER A 41 -3.11 7.15 36.11
C SER A 41 -4.48 7.43 35.51
N GLY A 42 -5.23 6.38 35.19
CA GLY A 42 -6.59 6.44 34.66
C GLY A 42 -7.67 6.55 35.75
N ALA A 43 -8.92 6.67 35.34
CA ALA A 43 -10.07 6.58 36.24
C ALA A 43 -10.13 5.18 36.88
N GLY A 44 -10.29 5.12 38.21
CA GLY A 44 -10.31 3.87 38.96
C GLY A 44 -8.96 3.41 39.51
N ASP A 45 -7.84 3.99 39.03
CA ASP A 45 -6.51 3.70 39.56
C ASP A 45 -6.30 4.33 40.94
N VAL A 46 -5.41 3.71 41.74
CA VAL A 46 -5.01 4.21 43.05
C VAL A 46 -3.75 5.07 42.93
N VAL A 47 -3.85 6.33 43.34
CA VAL A 47 -2.73 7.28 43.39
C VAL A 47 -2.31 7.49 44.84
N THR A 48 -1.00 7.51 45.07
CA THR A 48 -0.36 7.74 46.37
C THR A 48 0.39 9.06 46.34
N LEU A 49 0.06 9.96 47.27
CA LEU A 49 0.83 11.17 47.55
C LEU A 49 1.71 10.89 48.77
N THR A 50 3.01 11.20 48.66
CA THR A 50 3.93 11.19 49.80
C THR A 50 4.48 12.58 50.05
N GLY A 51 4.59 12.96 51.32
CA GLY A 51 4.97 14.32 51.71
C GLY A 51 5.10 14.51 53.21
N LYS A 52 4.82 15.73 53.68
CA LYS A 52 4.84 16.09 55.11
C LYS A 52 3.79 17.14 55.43
N HIS A 53 3.36 17.15 56.70
CA HIS A 53 2.36 18.07 57.25
C HIS A 53 0.96 17.94 56.60
N PHE A 54 0.58 16.73 56.18
CA PHE A 54 -0.77 16.48 55.66
C PHE A 54 -1.83 16.38 56.77
N GLY A 55 -1.40 16.26 58.03
CA GLY A 55 -2.25 16.06 59.19
C GLY A 55 -2.87 14.66 59.26
N SER A 56 -3.37 14.30 60.44
CA SER A 56 -4.15 13.07 60.66
C SER A 56 -5.63 13.23 60.28
N GLU A 57 -6.12 14.46 60.21
CA GLU A 57 -7.48 14.77 59.75
C GLU A 57 -7.53 14.88 58.23
N THR A 58 -8.51 14.25 57.60
CA THR A 58 -8.65 14.23 56.14
C THR A 58 -8.85 15.64 55.58
N GLY A 59 -7.87 16.08 54.78
CA GLY A 59 -7.94 17.30 53.98
C GLY A 59 -8.66 17.10 52.65
N ARG A 60 -8.30 17.90 51.65
CA ARG A 60 -8.86 17.84 50.29
C ARG A 60 -7.77 17.77 49.25
N VAL A 61 -7.80 16.76 48.38
CA VAL A 61 -6.99 16.73 47.15
C VAL A 61 -7.78 17.39 46.03
N VAL A 62 -7.12 18.26 45.27
CA VAL A 62 -7.67 18.98 44.12
C VAL A 62 -6.82 18.66 42.91
N ILE A 63 -7.45 18.30 41.78
CA ILE A 63 -6.80 17.98 40.51
C ILE A 63 -7.48 18.79 39.40
N GLY A 64 -6.74 19.61 38.68
CA GLY A 64 -7.29 20.42 37.59
C GLY A 64 -8.42 21.35 38.03
N GLY A 65 -8.35 21.85 39.27
CA GLY A 65 -9.40 22.67 39.88
C GLY A 65 -10.62 21.90 40.41
N ARG A 66 -10.63 20.56 40.33
CA ARG A 66 -11.73 19.72 40.83
C ARG A 66 -11.33 18.99 42.11
N ALA A 67 -12.17 19.06 43.14
CA ALA A 67 -11.96 18.36 44.40
C ALA A 67 -12.26 16.86 44.26
N VAL A 68 -11.32 16.02 44.69
CA VAL A 68 -11.52 14.56 44.78
C VAL A 68 -12.57 14.26 45.86
N PRO A 69 -13.67 13.54 45.55
CA PRO A 69 -14.72 13.21 46.51
C PRO A 69 -14.19 12.39 47.68
N ARG A 70 -14.80 12.56 48.87
CA ARG A 70 -14.34 11.86 50.09
C ARG A 70 -14.38 10.33 49.99
N ALA A 71 -15.34 9.78 49.24
CA ALA A 71 -15.48 8.33 49.03
C ALA A 71 -14.29 7.68 48.29
N ASN A 72 -13.45 8.50 47.65
CA ASN A 72 -12.32 8.05 46.87
C ASN A 72 -11.04 7.91 47.71
N TYR A 73 -10.97 8.49 48.92
CA TYR A 73 -9.82 8.28 49.80
C TYR A 73 -9.79 6.85 50.32
N ARG A 74 -8.59 6.27 50.34
CA ARG A 74 -8.29 4.92 50.85
C ARG A 74 -7.39 5.00 52.09
N GLU A 75 -6.56 6.03 52.17
CA GLU A 75 -5.65 6.26 53.29
C GLU A 75 -5.39 7.77 53.43
N TRP A 76 -5.30 8.26 54.67
CA TRP A 76 -4.83 9.60 54.97
C TRP A 76 -4.00 9.58 56.26
N SER A 77 -2.80 10.12 56.19
CA SER A 77 -1.87 10.30 57.30
C SER A 77 -1.02 11.55 57.07
N ASP A 78 -0.23 11.96 58.07
CA ASP A 78 0.59 13.18 57.99
C ASP A 78 1.63 13.17 56.85
N VAL A 79 2.00 11.98 56.36
CA VAL A 79 3.05 11.81 55.34
C VAL A 79 2.57 11.09 54.08
N ARG A 80 1.34 10.57 54.06
CA ARG A 80 0.81 9.78 52.95
C ARG A 80 -0.69 9.93 52.78
N VAL A 81 -1.13 10.12 51.53
CA VAL A 81 -2.54 10.07 51.13
C VAL A 81 -2.68 9.09 49.98
N ARG A 82 -3.66 8.17 50.05
CA ARG A 82 -4.03 7.30 48.92
C ARG A 82 -5.46 7.55 48.52
N PHE A 83 -5.72 7.69 47.23
CA PHE A 83 -7.08 7.86 46.72
C PHE A 83 -7.25 7.20 45.35
N VAL A 84 -8.49 6.90 45.01
CA VAL A 84 -8.89 6.39 43.69
C VAL A 84 -9.26 7.54 42.78
N VAL A 85 -8.74 7.59 41.56
CA VAL A 85 -9.06 8.65 40.58
C VAL A 85 -10.56 8.60 40.23
N PRO A 86 -11.36 9.66 40.47
CA PRO A 86 -12.84 9.57 40.38
C PRO A 86 -13.40 9.45 38.96
N GLY A 87 -12.66 9.90 37.95
CA GLY A 87 -13.12 9.89 36.56
C GLY A 87 -12.15 10.60 35.63
N LYS A 88 -12.36 10.46 34.32
CA LYS A 88 -11.46 11.01 33.28
C LYS A 88 -11.22 12.51 33.39
N ASN A 89 -12.16 13.31 33.90
CA ASN A 89 -12.02 14.77 33.94
C ASN A 89 -11.09 15.32 35.05
N TYR A 90 -10.37 14.46 35.77
CA TYR A 90 -9.43 14.86 36.83
C TYR A 90 -8.00 14.79 36.28
N ALA A 91 -7.56 15.85 35.58
CA ALA A 91 -6.22 15.99 34.99
C ALA A 91 -5.68 17.41 35.20
N GLY A 92 -4.35 17.58 35.24
CA GLY A 92 -3.69 18.89 35.37
C GLY A 92 -3.00 19.07 36.73
N LEU A 93 -2.93 20.31 37.20
CA LEU A 93 -2.25 20.62 38.47
C LEU A 93 -2.98 19.96 39.65
N LEU A 94 -2.23 19.15 40.39
CA LEU A 94 -2.63 18.48 41.62
C LEU A 94 -2.03 19.20 42.82
N HIS A 95 -2.85 19.51 43.80
CA HIS A 95 -2.42 19.96 45.12
C HIS A 95 -3.34 19.41 46.20
N LEU A 96 -2.91 19.49 47.45
CA LEU A 96 -3.75 19.16 48.59
C LEU A 96 -3.90 20.37 49.54
N GLU A 97 -5.06 20.45 50.18
CA GLU A 97 -5.43 21.51 51.10
C GLU A 97 -5.76 20.92 52.47
N VAL A 98 -5.07 21.41 53.49
CA VAL A 98 -5.26 20.99 54.88
C VAL A 98 -5.45 22.24 55.72
N LYS A 99 -6.55 22.31 56.48
CA LYS A 99 -6.90 23.45 57.36
C LYS A 99 -6.81 24.81 56.63
N GLY A 100 -7.23 24.84 55.37
CA GLY A 100 -7.24 26.04 54.54
C GLY A 100 -5.89 26.44 53.92
N LYS A 101 -4.83 25.65 54.10
CA LYS A 101 -3.52 25.90 53.49
C LYS A 101 -3.27 24.93 52.33
N PRO A 102 -3.01 25.43 51.10
CA PRO A 102 -2.64 24.58 49.98
C PRO A 102 -1.18 24.13 50.09
N SER A 103 -0.86 23.00 49.48
CA SER A 103 0.49 22.54 49.25
C SER A 103 1.12 23.19 48.02
N ASN A 104 2.38 22.83 47.73
CA ASN A 104 2.91 22.95 46.37
C ASN A 104 2.04 22.17 45.37
N GLN A 105 2.10 22.58 44.11
CA GLN A 105 1.42 21.92 43.01
C GLN A 105 2.37 20.96 42.30
N MET A 106 1.84 19.80 41.90
CA MET A 106 2.52 18.84 41.04
C MET A 106 1.64 18.56 39.83
N LEU A 107 2.25 18.27 38.68
CA LEU A 107 1.47 17.88 37.51
C LEU A 107 0.97 16.44 37.68
N PHE A 108 -0.34 16.22 37.45
CA PHE A 108 -0.94 14.90 37.41
C PHE A 108 -1.57 14.67 36.03
N VAL A 109 -1.19 13.58 35.37
CA VAL A 109 -1.69 13.25 34.04
C VAL A 109 -2.70 12.12 34.15
N ASN A 110 -3.93 12.38 33.76
CA ASN A 110 -4.93 11.33 33.65
C ASN A 110 -4.84 10.70 32.27
N THR A 111 -4.53 9.41 32.17
CA THR A 111 -4.36 8.73 30.87
C THR A 111 -5.65 8.66 30.07
N ASP A 112 -6.83 8.78 30.71
CA ASP A 112 -8.14 8.72 30.05
C ASP A 112 -8.60 10.08 29.50
N SER A 113 -7.91 11.17 29.85
CA SER A 113 -8.15 12.51 29.31
C SER A 113 -6.90 13.20 28.79
N ALA A 114 -5.73 12.55 28.88
CA ALA A 114 -4.55 12.90 28.13
C ALA A 114 -4.88 12.73 26.64
N PRO A 115 -4.72 13.78 25.81
CA PRO A 115 -4.60 13.59 24.38
C PRO A 115 -3.47 12.58 24.15
N VAL A 116 -3.73 11.53 23.38
CA VAL A 116 -2.72 10.56 22.96
C VAL A 116 -1.50 11.36 22.47
N PRO A 117 -0.27 11.10 22.94
CA PRO A 117 0.89 11.90 22.56
C PRO A 117 1.03 12.01 21.05
N VAL A 118 0.72 13.20 20.53
CA VAL A 118 1.29 13.69 19.28
C VAL A 118 2.73 14.01 19.66
N GLY A 119 3.65 13.10 19.33
CA GLY A 119 5.07 13.24 19.63
C GLY A 119 5.61 14.58 19.14
N GLY A 120 6.61 15.08 19.88
CA GLY A 120 7.18 16.42 19.76
C GLY A 120 7.57 16.82 18.33
N SER A 121 6.90 17.86 17.84
CA SER A 121 7.49 19.12 17.40
C SER A 121 6.30 20.02 17.03
N SER A 122 6.36 21.30 17.40
CA SER A 122 5.45 22.31 16.83
C SER A 122 6.05 22.89 15.56
N GLN A 123 6.62 22.03 14.71
CA GLN A 123 6.32 22.11 13.29
C GLN A 123 5.03 21.34 13.16
N LEU A 124 3.98 21.87 12.52
CA LEU A 124 2.81 21.08 12.15
C LEU A 124 3.32 19.72 11.63
N GLN A 125 3.19 18.62 12.38
CA GLN A 125 3.65 17.30 11.90
C GLN A 125 2.61 16.86 10.88
N ILE A 126 2.69 17.48 9.70
CA ILE A 126 1.86 17.24 8.53
C ILE A 126 2.33 16.00 7.78
N SER A 127 3.56 15.54 8.05
CA SER A 127 4.07 14.30 7.50
C SER A 127 3.20 13.11 7.95
N PRO A 128 3.06 12.10 7.09
CA PRO A 128 2.23 10.94 7.35
C PRO A 128 2.80 10.16 8.54
N TYR A 129 1.93 9.62 9.39
CA TYR A 129 2.35 8.81 10.53
C TYR A 129 1.63 7.48 10.53
N VAL A 130 2.38 6.39 10.47
CA VAL A 130 1.84 5.03 10.49
C VAL A 130 1.80 4.53 11.94
N TYR A 131 0.62 4.20 12.44
CA TYR A 131 0.43 3.54 13.74
C TYR A 131 0.76 2.05 13.65
N SER A 132 0.22 1.37 12.64
CA SER A 132 0.35 -0.08 12.47
C SER A 132 0.20 -0.50 11.02
N VAL A 133 0.81 -1.63 10.69
CA VAL A 133 0.64 -2.36 9.43
C VAL A 133 0.15 -3.75 9.83
N SER A 134 -1.00 -4.17 9.33
CA SER A 134 -1.64 -5.41 9.75
C SER A 134 -2.24 -6.17 8.56
N PRO A 135 -1.85 -7.44 8.35
CA PRO A 135 -0.70 -8.11 8.97
C PRO A 135 0.63 -7.47 8.55
N ASN A 136 1.64 -7.51 9.43
CA ASN A 136 2.99 -7.02 9.14
C ASN A 136 3.93 -8.11 8.58
N VAL A 137 3.49 -9.37 8.55
CA VAL A 137 4.12 -10.48 7.83
C VAL A 137 3.03 -11.15 7.02
N VAL A 138 3.19 -11.20 5.70
CA VAL A 138 2.08 -11.53 4.81
C VAL A 138 2.57 -12.23 3.54
N PRO A 139 1.89 -13.28 3.04
CA PRO A 139 2.21 -13.80 1.72
C PRO A 139 1.67 -12.89 0.60
N PRO A 140 2.23 -12.98 -0.63
CA PRO A 140 1.75 -12.23 -1.78
C PRO A 140 0.25 -12.40 -2.02
N GLY A 141 -0.40 -11.33 -2.48
CA GLY A 141 -1.82 -11.34 -2.85
C GLY A 141 -2.80 -11.23 -1.69
N ARG A 142 -2.35 -11.18 -0.43
CA ARG A 142 -3.23 -10.94 0.72
C ARG A 142 -3.39 -9.45 0.99
N LYS A 143 -4.56 -9.09 1.53
CA LYS A 143 -4.88 -7.73 1.92
C LYS A 143 -4.05 -7.30 3.15
N VAL A 144 -3.53 -6.09 3.09
CA VAL A 144 -2.78 -5.40 4.15
C VAL A 144 -3.50 -4.10 4.47
N VAL A 145 -3.62 -3.79 5.77
CA VAL A 145 -4.20 -2.55 6.28
C VAL A 145 -3.13 -1.74 6.99
N VAL A 146 -2.91 -0.51 6.53
CA VAL A 146 -2.03 0.48 7.16
C VAL A 146 -2.91 1.50 7.88
N SER A 147 -2.82 1.54 9.20
CA SER A 147 -3.55 2.52 10.02
C SER A 147 -2.61 3.63 10.46
N GLY A 148 -3.07 4.88 10.41
CA GLY A 148 -2.24 6.04 10.66
C GLY A 148 -2.99 7.37 10.67
N ARG A 149 -2.29 8.45 10.34
CA ARG A 149 -2.84 9.79 10.15
C ARG A 149 -2.04 10.55 9.10
N ASN A 150 -2.64 11.63 8.59
CA ASN A 150 -2.05 12.52 7.60
C ASN A 150 -1.66 11.82 6.29
N PHE A 151 -2.37 10.76 5.90
CA PHE A 151 -2.15 10.09 4.60
C PHE A 151 -2.75 10.88 3.43
N GLY A 152 -3.63 11.85 3.71
CA GLY A 152 -4.40 12.57 2.69
C GLY A 152 -5.62 11.79 2.22
N VAL A 153 -6.47 12.42 1.41
CA VAL A 153 -7.74 11.82 0.94
C VAL A 153 -7.60 11.03 -0.36
N SER A 154 -6.42 11.06 -0.99
CA SER A 154 -6.12 10.28 -2.20
C SER A 154 -4.62 10.03 -2.35
N HIS A 155 -4.28 8.99 -3.10
CA HIS A 155 -2.91 8.67 -3.51
C HIS A 155 -2.42 9.51 -4.71
N ALA A 156 -3.17 10.50 -5.20
CA ALA A 156 -2.77 11.31 -6.36
C ALA A 156 -1.41 12.01 -6.17
N VAL A 157 -1.03 12.27 -4.91
CA VAL A 157 0.27 12.82 -4.51
C VAL A 157 0.92 11.97 -3.42
N GLY A 158 0.45 10.73 -3.24
CA GLY A 158 0.90 9.79 -2.22
C GLY A 158 1.42 8.51 -2.85
N ARG A 159 2.39 7.87 -2.20
CA ARG A 159 2.90 6.56 -2.64
C ARG A 159 3.29 5.71 -1.45
N ILE A 160 3.14 4.40 -1.60
CA ILE A 160 3.70 3.42 -0.67
C ILE A 160 5.00 2.92 -1.26
N VAL A 161 6.05 2.90 -0.46
CA VAL A 161 7.35 2.37 -0.84
C VAL A 161 7.69 1.20 0.07
N LEU A 162 8.09 0.11 -0.55
CA LEU A 162 8.54 -1.12 0.09
C LEU A 162 10.03 -1.26 -0.16
N GLU A 163 10.78 -1.51 0.90
CA GLU A 163 12.25 -1.62 0.85
C GLU A 163 12.68 -2.91 1.57
N PRO A 164 13.62 -3.68 1.03
CA PRO A 164 14.29 -4.74 1.77
C PRO A 164 15.27 -4.14 2.80
N ASP A 165 15.70 -4.96 3.76
CA ASP A 165 16.84 -4.62 4.62
C ASP A 165 18.12 -4.60 3.75
N PRO A 166 18.85 -3.47 3.69
CA PRO A 166 20.10 -3.36 2.95
C PRO A 166 21.16 -4.41 3.33
N ALA A 167 21.07 -5.00 4.53
CA ALA A 167 21.96 -6.06 5.00
C ALA A 167 21.80 -7.38 4.23
N ARG A 168 20.72 -7.56 3.45
CA ARG A 168 20.44 -8.80 2.71
C ARG A 168 21.33 -9.02 1.49
N GLY A 169 22.15 -8.05 1.09
CA GLY A 169 23.29 -8.25 0.19
C GLY A 169 22.97 -9.04 -1.08
N GLU A 170 23.58 -10.22 -1.23
CA GLU A 170 23.41 -11.11 -2.38
C GLU A 170 21.98 -11.64 -2.57
N GLU A 171 21.15 -11.71 -1.52
CA GLU A 171 19.74 -12.11 -1.64
C GLU A 171 18.92 -11.11 -2.47
N LEU A 172 19.40 -9.87 -2.61
CA LEU A 172 18.72 -8.82 -3.36
C LEU A 172 19.11 -8.78 -4.84
N LEU A 173 19.94 -9.70 -5.34
CA LEU A 173 20.37 -9.69 -6.74
C LEU A 173 19.15 -9.75 -7.69
N GLY A 174 18.96 -8.67 -8.44
CA GLY A 174 17.84 -8.49 -9.38
C GLY A 174 16.52 -8.03 -8.75
N PHE A 175 16.40 -8.05 -7.41
CA PHE A 175 15.27 -7.45 -6.71
C PHE A 175 15.41 -5.92 -6.60
N PRO A 176 14.29 -5.17 -6.59
CA PRO A 176 14.34 -3.72 -6.40
C PRO A 176 14.79 -3.37 -4.98
N GLN A 177 15.69 -2.38 -4.88
CA GLN A 177 16.06 -1.77 -3.59
C GLN A 177 14.97 -0.82 -3.06
N GLU A 178 14.17 -0.28 -3.98
CA GLU A 178 13.00 0.54 -3.68
C GLU A 178 11.86 0.06 -4.61
N TYR A 179 10.74 -0.36 -4.03
CA TYR A 179 9.56 -0.76 -4.78
C TYR A 179 8.39 0.17 -4.46
N VAL A 180 8.02 1.00 -5.42
CA VAL A 180 6.81 1.82 -5.34
C VAL A 180 5.62 0.93 -5.63
N LEU A 181 4.68 0.84 -4.69
CA LEU A 181 3.49 0.03 -4.84
C LEU A 181 2.61 0.58 -5.98
N PRO A 182 2.29 -0.23 -7.01
CA PRO A 182 1.43 0.19 -8.10
C PRO A 182 0.02 0.57 -7.62
N GLU A 183 -0.61 1.55 -8.29
CA GLU A 183 -1.95 2.01 -7.97
C GLU A 183 -2.97 0.86 -8.02
N ALA A 184 -2.80 -0.06 -8.97
CA ALA A 184 -3.67 -1.23 -9.14
C ALA A 184 -3.75 -2.16 -7.91
N LEU A 185 -2.77 -2.10 -7.00
CA LEU A 185 -2.78 -2.88 -5.76
C LEU A 185 -3.43 -2.15 -4.59
N ILE A 186 -3.67 -0.84 -4.70
CA ILE A 186 -4.29 -0.02 -3.65
C ILE A 186 -5.82 -0.10 -3.80
N THR A 187 -6.49 -0.57 -2.75
CA THR A 187 -7.95 -0.76 -2.73
C THR A 187 -8.69 0.33 -1.94
N LEU A 188 -8.01 0.98 -1.01
CA LEU A 188 -8.53 2.10 -0.24
C LEU A 188 -7.38 3.05 0.10
N TRP A 189 -7.61 4.35 -0.06
CA TRP A 189 -6.75 5.38 0.50
C TRP A 189 -7.62 6.44 1.17
N SER A 190 -7.46 6.60 2.48
CA SER A 190 -8.12 7.63 3.29
C SER A 190 -7.09 8.38 4.12
N THR A 191 -7.53 9.37 4.88
CA THR A 191 -6.68 10.20 5.74
C THR A 191 -5.98 9.43 6.86
N ASP A 192 -6.50 8.26 7.23
CA ASP A 192 -6.07 7.45 8.37
C ASP A 192 -5.91 5.95 8.06
N THR A 193 -6.34 5.49 6.88
CA THR A 193 -6.37 4.08 6.53
C THR A 193 -5.98 3.90 5.07
N ILE A 194 -5.05 2.99 4.81
CA ILE A 194 -4.72 2.53 3.46
C ILE A 194 -4.89 1.01 3.42
N GLU A 195 -5.61 0.51 2.43
CA GLU A 195 -5.72 -0.94 2.17
C GLU A 195 -5.11 -1.27 0.83
N PHE A 196 -4.26 -2.29 0.77
CA PHE A 196 -3.66 -2.76 -0.48
C PHE A 196 -3.45 -4.28 -0.47
N TYR A 197 -3.15 -4.86 -1.63
CA TYR A 197 -2.73 -6.26 -1.75
C TYR A 197 -1.20 -6.37 -1.79
N ALA A 198 -0.62 -7.25 -0.98
CA ALA A 198 0.81 -7.49 -0.97
C ALA A 198 1.31 -7.89 -2.38
N PRO A 199 2.31 -7.20 -2.94
CA PRO A 199 2.85 -7.52 -4.27
C PRO A 199 3.61 -8.86 -4.25
N ALA A 200 3.78 -9.44 -5.44
CA ALA A 200 4.57 -10.65 -5.66
C ALA A 200 5.94 -10.33 -6.25
N GLY A 201 6.91 -11.23 -6.06
CA GLY A 201 8.24 -11.12 -6.66
C GLY A 201 9.06 -9.94 -6.12
N ILE A 202 8.85 -9.53 -4.88
CA ILE A 202 9.71 -8.55 -4.22
C ILE A 202 10.13 -9.04 -2.84
N ILE A 203 11.26 -8.53 -2.36
CA ILE A 203 11.67 -8.66 -0.98
C ILE A 203 11.38 -7.32 -0.30
N SER A 204 10.70 -7.37 0.84
CA SER A 204 10.41 -6.20 1.66
C SER A 204 10.59 -6.59 3.11
N ASP A 205 11.24 -5.72 3.87
CA ASP A 205 11.35 -5.78 5.33
C ASP A 205 10.77 -4.51 5.97
N ARG A 206 10.57 -3.46 5.15
CA ARG A 206 10.15 -2.12 5.57
C ARG A 206 9.12 -1.54 4.61
N ILE A 207 8.19 -0.78 5.17
CA ILE A 207 7.19 0.01 4.45
C ILE A 207 7.24 1.48 4.91
N ARG A 208 7.14 2.38 3.94
CA ARG A 208 7.07 3.84 4.14
C ARG A 208 5.92 4.43 3.33
N VAL A 209 5.18 5.36 3.93
CA VAL A 209 4.12 6.12 3.26
C VAL A 209 4.64 7.52 2.94
N TYR A 210 4.54 7.93 1.69
CA TYR A 210 4.86 9.27 1.22
C TYR A 210 3.58 10.03 0.87
N THR A 211 3.58 11.33 1.14
CA THR A 211 2.54 12.27 0.78
C THR A 211 3.19 13.59 0.34
N ALA A 212 2.39 14.55 -0.12
CA ALA A 212 2.85 15.91 -0.37
C ALA A 212 3.45 16.59 0.88
N GLN A 213 3.17 16.09 2.08
CA GLN A 213 3.63 16.65 3.35
C GLN A 213 4.88 15.93 3.90
N GLY A 214 5.48 15.03 3.11
CA GLY A 214 6.68 14.29 3.46
C GLY A 214 6.43 12.79 3.59
N SER A 215 7.31 12.10 4.29
CA SER A 215 7.31 10.66 4.44
C SER A 215 7.10 10.24 5.89
N SER A 216 6.56 9.05 6.10
CA SER A 216 6.43 8.45 7.42
C SER A 216 7.78 7.91 7.90
N GLU A 217 7.86 7.62 9.19
CA GLU A 217 8.88 6.73 9.70
C GLU A 217 8.73 5.33 9.10
N ASP A 218 9.81 4.56 9.14
CA ASP A 218 9.83 3.18 8.67
C ASP A 218 9.05 2.28 9.62
N ARG A 219 8.21 1.42 9.04
CA ARG A 219 7.55 0.33 9.75
C ARG A 219 7.98 -1.01 9.20
N THR A 220 8.07 -2.01 10.07
CA THR A 220 8.34 -3.39 9.66
C THR A 220 7.18 -3.91 8.83
N PHE A 221 7.50 -4.47 7.68
CA PHE A 221 6.56 -5.17 6.82
C PHE A 221 7.31 -6.18 5.99
N GLU A 222 6.97 -7.45 6.16
CA GLU A 222 7.63 -8.57 5.51
C GLU A 222 6.68 -9.27 4.54
N ILE A 223 7.15 -9.46 3.31
CA ILE A 223 6.48 -10.33 2.34
C ILE A 223 7.13 -11.70 2.43
N GLN A 224 6.34 -12.70 2.83
CA GLN A 224 6.84 -14.05 3.07
C GLN A 224 6.33 -15.03 2.02
N ASP A 225 7.22 -15.41 1.10
CA ASP A 225 6.95 -16.42 0.09
C ASP A 225 7.05 -17.82 0.71
N GLN A 226 5.89 -18.48 0.92
CA GLN A 226 5.83 -19.84 1.48
C GLN A 226 5.59 -20.92 0.42
N VAL A 227 5.27 -20.52 -0.81
CA VAL A 227 4.83 -21.41 -1.90
C VAL A 227 5.97 -21.75 -2.84
N GLY A 228 6.91 -20.84 -3.03
CA GLY A 228 7.97 -20.98 -4.02
C GLY A 228 9.00 -19.87 -3.93
N THR A 229 9.87 -19.78 -4.95
CA THR A 229 10.92 -18.76 -5.05
C THR A 229 10.87 -18.02 -6.38
N TYR A 230 11.28 -16.76 -6.36
CA TYR A 230 11.59 -15.93 -7.53
C TYR A 230 13.09 -15.75 -7.66
N GLN A 231 13.62 -15.89 -8.87
CA GLN A 231 14.98 -15.45 -9.22
C GLN A 231 14.92 -14.49 -10.40
N TYR A 232 15.67 -13.41 -10.29
CA TYR A 232 15.78 -12.37 -11.32
C TYR A 232 17.15 -12.43 -11.97
N ARG A 233 17.17 -12.64 -13.29
CA ARG A 233 18.39 -12.75 -14.10
C ARG A 233 18.38 -11.79 -15.27
N ASP A 234 19.54 -11.66 -15.90
CA ASP A 234 19.74 -10.99 -17.18
C ASP A 234 19.02 -9.64 -17.31
N PRO A 235 19.34 -8.66 -16.43
CA PRO A 235 18.73 -7.34 -16.49
C PRO A 235 18.98 -6.70 -17.85
N ARG A 236 17.92 -6.19 -18.47
CA ARG A 236 17.97 -5.46 -19.73
C ARG A 236 17.24 -4.14 -19.59
N GLU A 237 17.79 -3.11 -20.22
CA GLU A 237 17.08 -1.85 -20.48
C GLU A 237 16.60 -1.88 -21.92
N ILE A 238 15.28 -1.81 -22.09
CA ILE A 238 14.65 -1.74 -23.42
C ILE A 238 14.04 -0.37 -23.57
N SER A 239 14.48 0.35 -24.60
CA SER A 239 13.88 1.60 -25.01
C SER A 239 12.94 1.37 -26.18
N PHE A 240 11.79 2.06 -26.15
CA PHE A 240 10.90 2.12 -27.29
C PHE A 240 10.54 3.58 -27.56
N SER A 241 10.34 3.87 -28.84
CA SER A 241 9.97 5.19 -29.33
C SER A 241 8.80 5.06 -30.29
N LEU A 242 7.71 5.77 -30.01
CA LEU A 242 6.57 5.91 -30.90
C LEU A 242 6.49 7.37 -31.36
N ALA A 243 6.37 7.57 -32.67
CA ALA A 243 6.07 8.87 -33.25
C ALA A 243 4.88 8.75 -34.21
N VAL A 244 3.90 9.63 -34.08
CA VAL A 244 2.79 9.77 -35.04
C VAL A 244 2.96 11.12 -35.72
N ASN A 245 3.07 11.08 -37.06
CA ASN A 245 3.21 12.27 -37.88
C ASN A 245 1.94 12.46 -38.72
N ALA A 246 1.49 13.70 -38.85
CA ALA A 246 0.50 14.09 -39.84
C ALA A 246 1.20 14.75 -41.03
N GLN A 247 0.73 14.45 -42.24
CA GLN A 247 1.26 15.01 -43.47
C GLN A 247 0.10 15.49 -44.35
N ARG A 248 0.27 16.62 -45.05
CA ARG A 248 -0.69 17.05 -46.06
C ARG A 248 -0.69 16.11 -47.26
N SER A 249 -1.87 15.77 -47.77
CA SER A 249 -1.98 15.07 -49.06
C SER A 249 -1.45 15.97 -50.18
N LYS A 250 -0.79 15.38 -51.17
CA LYS A 250 -0.27 16.11 -52.34
C LYS A 250 -1.39 16.61 -53.27
N ASP A 251 -2.57 16.01 -53.20
CA ASP A 251 -3.73 16.35 -54.02
C ASP A 251 -4.50 17.59 -53.52
N ASP A 252 -4.19 18.05 -52.30
CA ASP A 252 -4.92 19.11 -51.59
C ASP A 252 -4.43 20.54 -51.91
N GLN A 253 -3.66 20.71 -53.00
CA GLN A 253 -3.13 22.02 -53.39
C GLN A 253 -4.15 22.94 -54.10
N THR A 254 -5.42 22.54 -54.24
CA THR A 254 -6.41 23.27 -55.07
C THR A 254 -7.60 23.87 -54.33
N SER A 255 -7.76 23.68 -53.01
CA SER A 255 -8.86 24.29 -52.25
C SER A 255 -8.37 25.15 -51.09
N GLU A 256 -7.82 26.32 -51.38
CA GLU A 256 -7.49 27.31 -50.35
C GLU A 256 -8.68 28.20 -49.94
N LEU A 257 -9.92 27.95 -50.42
CA LEU A 257 -11.02 28.91 -50.23
C LEU A 257 -12.42 28.35 -49.93
N ALA A 258 -12.58 27.06 -49.61
CA ALA A 258 -13.89 26.53 -49.26
C ALA A 258 -13.81 25.58 -48.07
N GLU A 259 -14.12 26.11 -46.88
CA GLU A 259 -14.92 25.47 -45.82
C GLU A 259 -14.73 26.24 -44.50
N GLU A 260 -15.29 27.46 -44.45
CA GLU A 260 -15.57 28.14 -43.18
C GLU A 260 -17.02 27.91 -42.72
N ASN A 261 -17.82 27.13 -43.44
CA ASN A 261 -19.23 26.92 -43.10
C ASN A 261 -19.70 25.55 -43.57
N GLU A 262 -19.56 24.53 -42.73
CA GLU A 262 -20.57 23.47 -42.64
C GLU A 262 -20.44 22.74 -41.29
N SER A 263 -21.23 23.22 -40.33
CA SER A 263 -21.54 22.49 -39.11
C SER A 263 -22.36 21.24 -39.47
N GLY A 264 -21.68 20.11 -39.64
CA GLY A 264 -22.29 18.78 -39.82
C GLY A 264 -21.71 17.81 -38.79
N GLY A 265 -22.47 17.53 -37.74
CA GLY A 265 -22.00 16.78 -36.57
C GLY A 265 -21.54 15.36 -36.86
N ILE A 266 -20.22 15.15 -36.81
CA ILE A 266 -19.52 13.96 -36.33
C ILE A 266 -18.27 14.50 -35.58
N ASP A 267 -17.84 13.87 -34.49
CA ASP A 267 -16.67 14.29 -33.69
C ASP A 267 -15.42 14.57 -34.55
N ASP A 268 -15.09 15.84 -34.81
CA ASP A 268 -13.89 16.31 -35.55
C ASP A 268 -12.60 16.17 -34.73
N GLN A 269 -12.34 14.98 -34.19
CA GLN A 269 -11.19 14.70 -33.33
C GLN A 269 -10.49 13.41 -33.72
N LEU A 270 -9.16 13.46 -33.84
CA LEU A 270 -8.32 12.28 -33.85
C LEU A 270 -8.05 11.88 -32.39
N VAL A 271 -8.57 10.73 -31.99
CA VAL A 271 -8.33 10.15 -30.66
C VAL A 271 -7.38 8.97 -30.80
N ILE A 272 -6.21 9.07 -30.18
CA ILE A 272 -5.20 8.01 -30.13
C ILE A 272 -5.20 7.41 -28.74
N TRP A 273 -5.50 6.12 -28.66
CA TRP A 273 -5.30 5.31 -27.46
C TRP A 273 -4.05 4.47 -27.64
N MET A 274 -3.18 4.50 -26.65
CA MET A 274 -2.00 3.65 -26.61
C MET A 274 -1.82 3.00 -25.25
N PRO A 275 -1.11 1.87 -25.15
CA PRO A 275 -0.90 1.20 -23.88
C PRO A 275 -0.02 2.01 -22.92
N GLY A 276 -0.32 1.94 -21.62
CA GLY A 276 0.35 2.67 -20.53
C GLY A 276 1.66 2.06 -20.03
N ILE A 277 2.02 0.87 -20.53
CA ILE A 277 3.15 0.02 -20.11
C ILE A 277 3.13 -0.23 -18.61
N PRO A 278 2.56 -1.38 -18.18
CA PRO A 278 2.39 -1.66 -16.77
C PRO A 278 3.71 -2.06 -16.11
N ASP A 279 3.83 -1.77 -14.82
CA ASP A 279 4.81 -2.42 -13.97
C ASP A 279 4.30 -3.83 -13.60
N SER A 280 5.21 -4.80 -13.63
CA SER A 280 4.98 -6.19 -13.25
C SER A 280 6.19 -6.75 -12.53
N SER A 281 6.14 -8.03 -12.15
CA SER A 281 7.27 -8.67 -11.48
C SER A 281 8.51 -8.67 -12.39
N SER A 282 8.33 -8.83 -13.71
CA SER A 282 9.41 -8.92 -14.71
C SER A 282 9.71 -7.60 -15.41
N GLN A 283 8.86 -6.60 -15.22
CA GLN A 283 8.92 -5.29 -15.87
C GLN A 283 8.85 -4.18 -14.83
N ARG A 284 9.88 -3.35 -14.69
CA ARG A 284 9.92 -2.33 -13.64
C ARG A 284 10.55 -1.04 -14.13
N ASN A 285 10.38 0.01 -13.33
CA ASN A 285 11.03 1.31 -13.52
C ASN A 285 10.76 1.88 -14.91
N THR A 286 9.50 1.82 -15.33
CA THR A 286 9.05 2.37 -16.61
C THR A 286 9.18 3.90 -16.56
N ASP A 287 10.19 4.43 -17.24
CA ASP A 287 10.45 5.88 -17.30
C ASP A 287 10.11 6.43 -18.68
N PHE A 288 9.13 7.32 -18.72
CA PHE A 288 8.73 8.03 -19.93
C PHE A 288 9.58 9.28 -20.12
N SER A 289 10.79 9.08 -20.66
CA SER A 289 11.74 10.14 -20.99
C SER A 289 11.19 11.23 -21.92
N ARG A 290 10.17 10.91 -22.74
CA ARG A 290 9.44 11.90 -23.55
C ARG A 290 7.98 11.50 -23.67
N ILE A 291 7.08 12.44 -23.40
CA ILE A 291 5.67 12.37 -23.82
C ILE A 291 5.28 13.74 -24.35
N PHE A 292 4.88 13.78 -25.61
CA PHE A 292 4.43 14.98 -26.28
C PHE A 292 3.27 14.68 -27.23
N PRO A 293 2.16 15.44 -27.20
CA PRO A 293 1.82 16.49 -26.24
C PRO A 293 1.53 15.89 -24.85
N GLN A 294 1.11 16.70 -23.88
CA GLN A 294 0.61 16.15 -22.63
C GLN A 294 -0.70 15.36 -22.90
N PRO A 295 -0.81 14.10 -22.42
CA PRO A 295 -1.98 13.29 -22.68
C PRO A 295 -3.20 13.81 -21.90
N GLN A 296 -4.39 13.68 -22.50
CA GLN A 296 -5.65 14.03 -21.83
C GLN A 296 -6.01 13.02 -20.73
N PHE A 297 -5.51 11.79 -20.83
CA PHE A 297 -5.68 10.77 -19.81
C PHE A 297 -4.46 9.85 -19.82
N ARG A 298 -4.02 9.45 -18.63
CA ARG A 298 -2.96 8.46 -18.45
C ARG A 298 -3.19 7.69 -17.16
N ASN A 299 -3.06 6.37 -17.24
CA ASN A 299 -2.87 5.48 -16.10
C ASN A 299 -1.88 4.36 -16.50
N ASP A 300 -1.69 3.38 -15.62
CA ASP A 300 -0.76 2.25 -15.83
C ASP A 300 -1.12 1.36 -17.03
N THR A 301 -2.34 1.48 -17.55
CA THR A 301 -2.87 0.62 -18.62
C THR A 301 -3.00 1.32 -19.96
N MET A 302 -3.34 2.60 -19.98
CA MET A 302 -3.72 3.34 -21.18
C MET A 302 -3.31 4.80 -21.10
N ILE A 303 -2.95 5.35 -22.26
CA ILE A 303 -2.68 6.76 -22.49
C ILE A 303 -3.58 7.23 -23.64
N LYS A 304 -4.24 8.37 -23.46
CA LYS A 304 -5.14 8.98 -24.44
C LYS A 304 -4.59 10.31 -24.91
N PHE A 305 -4.53 10.45 -26.23
CA PHE A 305 -4.29 11.72 -26.91
C PHE A 305 -5.50 12.10 -27.74
N VAL A 306 -5.85 13.39 -27.73
CA VAL A 306 -6.96 13.96 -28.49
C VAL A 306 -6.43 15.17 -29.25
N PHE A 307 -6.65 15.16 -30.55
CA PHE A 307 -6.27 16.25 -31.45
C PHE A 307 -7.52 16.74 -32.18
N SER A 308 -7.83 18.02 -32.09
CA SER A 308 -8.91 18.59 -32.88
C SER A 308 -8.47 18.75 -34.34
N HIS A 309 -9.43 18.64 -35.28
CA HIS A 309 -9.17 18.93 -36.68
C HIS A 309 -8.51 20.32 -36.86
N ALA A 310 -8.99 21.34 -36.14
CA ALA A 310 -8.45 22.69 -36.19
C ALA A 310 -6.99 22.79 -35.73
N ASP A 311 -6.58 22.03 -34.70
CA ASP A 311 -5.21 22.04 -34.21
C ASP A 311 -4.26 21.36 -35.20
N ILE A 312 -4.65 20.20 -35.75
CA ILE A 312 -3.87 19.50 -36.78
C ILE A 312 -3.71 20.40 -38.00
N TYR A 313 -4.80 21.02 -38.46
CA TYR A 313 -4.80 21.89 -39.63
C TYR A 313 -3.92 23.14 -39.43
N ARG A 314 -3.96 23.77 -38.25
CA ARG A 314 -3.06 24.88 -37.88
C ARG A 314 -1.59 24.45 -37.91
N LEU A 315 -1.27 23.29 -37.35
CA LEU A 315 0.11 22.76 -37.35
C LEU A 315 0.62 22.50 -38.78
N LEU A 316 -0.22 21.92 -39.63
CA LEU A 316 0.10 21.65 -41.03
C LEU A 316 0.19 22.92 -41.91
N ARG A 317 -0.34 24.07 -41.47
CA ARG A 317 -0.08 25.36 -42.16
C ARG A 317 1.38 25.81 -42.03
N LEU A 318 2.09 25.34 -41.00
CA LEU A 318 3.47 25.73 -40.73
C LEU A 318 4.50 24.79 -41.38
N GLY A 319 4.09 23.65 -41.95
CA GLY A 319 4.97 22.69 -42.62
C GLY A 319 4.23 21.52 -43.30
N PHE A 320 4.89 20.85 -44.25
CA PHE A 320 4.30 19.73 -45.00
C PHE A 320 4.00 18.49 -44.15
N SER A 321 4.77 18.28 -43.07
CA SER A 321 4.64 17.18 -42.12
C SER A 321 4.92 17.70 -40.71
N VAL A 322 4.16 17.23 -39.73
CA VAL A 322 4.31 17.60 -38.31
C VAL A 322 4.20 16.37 -37.41
N GLU A 323 5.05 16.30 -36.38
CA GLU A 323 4.92 15.29 -35.32
C GLU A 323 3.74 15.68 -34.43
N LEU A 324 2.68 14.86 -34.45
CA LEU A 324 1.52 15.01 -33.58
C LEU A 324 1.77 14.40 -32.21
N LEU A 325 2.45 13.25 -32.17
CA LEU A 325 2.68 12.47 -30.95
C LEU A 325 4.12 11.96 -30.95
N GLY A 326 4.80 12.10 -29.83
CA GLY A 326 6.11 11.53 -29.57
C GLY A 326 6.17 10.93 -28.17
N VAL A 327 6.41 9.64 -28.07
CA VAL A 327 6.53 8.91 -26.80
C VAL A 327 7.82 8.11 -26.80
N ASN A 328 8.69 8.38 -25.85
CA ASN A 328 9.85 7.55 -25.57
C ASN A 328 9.73 7.03 -24.14
N ALA A 329 9.86 5.73 -23.95
CA ALA A 329 10.06 5.20 -22.61
C ALA A 329 11.14 4.13 -22.57
N VAL A 330 11.71 4.00 -21.38
CA VAL A 330 12.73 3.02 -21.03
C VAL A 330 12.14 2.11 -19.96
N VAL A 331 12.31 0.82 -20.16
CA VAL A 331 11.77 -0.22 -19.29
C VAL A 331 12.89 -1.14 -18.86
N LYS A 332 12.97 -1.42 -17.56
CA LYS A 332 13.87 -2.46 -17.05
C LYS A 332 13.15 -3.80 -17.06
N ARG A 333 13.76 -4.77 -17.75
CA ARG A 333 13.28 -6.14 -17.89
C ARG A 333 14.25 -7.10 -17.25
N TYR A 334 13.70 -8.17 -16.69
CA TYR A 334 14.45 -9.25 -16.07
C TYR A 334 13.90 -10.57 -16.58
N ALA A 335 14.79 -11.54 -16.75
CA ALA A 335 14.36 -12.92 -16.83
C ALA A 335 13.87 -13.33 -15.44
N ILE A 336 12.72 -14.00 -15.38
CA ILE A 336 12.17 -14.55 -14.15
C ILE A 336 12.25 -16.06 -14.22
N GLU A 337 12.88 -16.64 -13.21
CA GLU A 337 12.81 -18.06 -12.93
C GLU A 337 12.00 -18.29 -11.66
N THR A 338 10.96 -19.11 -11.76
CA THR A 338 10.12 -19.48 -10.62
C THR A 338 10.31 -20.95 -10.27
N THR A 339 10.17 -21.27 -9.00
CA THR A 339 10.08 -22.66 -8.54
C THR A 339 8.99 -22.74 -7.51
N LEU A 340 7.92 -23.48 -7.83
CA LEU A 340 6.78 -23.67 -6.94
C LEU A 340 6.84 -25.07 -6.31
N LEU A 341 6.49 -25.16 -5.03
CA LEU A 341 6.34 -26.43 -4.32
C LEU A 341 4.91 -26.93 -4.53
N PRO A 342 4.67 -28.05 -5.24
CA PRO A 342 3.32 -28.53 -5.51
C PRO A 342 2.48 -28.69 -4.23
N SER A 343 3.09 -29.16 -3.14
CA SER A 343 2.40 -29.34 -1.84
C SER A 343 1.92 -28.05 -1.17
N ARG A 344 2.40 -26.88 -1.63
CA ARG A 344 2.06 -25.56 -1.07
C ARG A 344 1.12 -24.75 -1.97
N VAL A 345 0.94 -25.14 -3.24
CA VAL A 345 0.02 -24.47 -4.15
C VAL A 345 -1.42 -24.82 -3.79
N SER A 346 -2.14 -23.84 -3.24
CA SER A 346 -3.54 -24.01 -2.86
C SER A 346 -4.45 -24.08 -4.10
N ALA A 347 -5.40 -25.01 -4.07
CA ALA A 347 -6.49 -25.10 -5.04
C ALA A 347 -7.70 -24.21 -4.70
N GLN A 348 -7.65 -23.52 -3.56
CA GLN A 348 -8.77 -22.72 -3.05
C GLN A 348 -8.59 -21.26 -3.45
N TYR A 349 -9.47 -20.78 -4.32
CA TYR A 349 -9.55 -19.39 -4.74
C TYR A 349 -10.78 -18.72 -4.11
N ASP A 350 -10.58 -17.61 -3.41
CA ASP A 350 -11.65 -16.78 -2.90
C ASP A 350 -12.33 -16.01 -4.04
N GLN A 351 -13.49 -16.46 -4.51
CA GLN A 351 -14.22 -15.81 -5.60
C GLN A 351 -14.69 -14.37 -5.27
N SER A 352 -14.61 -13.95 -4.01
CA SER A 352 -14.84 -12.56 -3.62
C SER A 352 -13.66 -11.65 -3.97
N HIS A 353 -12.45 -12.21 -4.14
CA HIS A 353 -11.23 -11.49 -4.47
C HIS A 353 -11.32 -10.88 -5.90
N PRO A 354 -11.10 -9.56 -6.08
CA PRO A 354 -11.30 -8.88 -7.37
C PRO A 354 -10.48 -9.48 -8.53
N VAL A 355 -9.21 -9.82 -8.28
CA VAL A 355 -8.32 -10.43 -9.28
C VAL A 355 -8.89 -11.77 -9.76
N TYR A 356 -9.38 -12.59 -8.83
CA TYR A 356 -9.89 -13.92 -9.12
C TYR A 356 -11.18 -13.86 -9.92
N ARG A 357 -12.10 -12.97 -9.53
CA ARG A 357 -13.34 -12.74 -10.28
C ARG A 357 -13.08 -12.28 -11.70
N ARG A 358 -12.11 -11.38 -11.90
CA ARG A 358 -11.76 -10.85 -13.23
C ARG A 358 -11.15 -11.91 -14.15
N HIS A 359 -10.36 -12.84 -13.60
CA HIS A 359 -9.54 -13.75 -14.39
C HIS A 359 -9.94 -15.22 -14.33
N MET A 360 -11.10 -15.58 -13.76
CA MET A 360 -11.66 -16.96 -13.79
C MET A 360 -12.86 -17.15 -14.73
N GLY A 361 -13.49 -16.07 -15.20
CA GLY A 361 -14.70 -16.13 -16.02
C GLY A 361 -14.48 -15.79 -17.50
N ASP A 362 -15.59 -15.60 -18.20
CA ASP A 362 -15.61 -15.05 -19.55
C ASP A 362 -14.97 -13.65 -19.57
N GLY A 363 -14.31 -13.31 -20.68
CA GLY A 363 -13.68 -12.01 -20.88
C GLY A 363 -12.30 -12.11 -21.54
N GLY A 364 -11.83 -11.00 -22.11
CA GLY A 364 -10.55 -10.97 -22.84
C GLY A 364 -10.54 -11.83 -24.12
N GLY A 365 -11.72 -12.09 -24.70
CA GLY A 365 -11.88 -12.98 -25.86
C GLY A 365 -12.00 -14.46 -25.50
N ILE A 366 -12.10 -14.82 -24.22
CA ILE A 366 -12.30 -16.19 -23.74
C ILE A 366 -13.78 -16.39 -23.38
N ILE A 367 -14.38 -17.47 -23.87
CA ILE A 367 -15.74 -17.91 -23.55
C ILE A 367 -15.64 -19.30 -22.92
N ILE A 368 -16.18 -19.47 -21.71
CA ILE A 368 -16.13 -20.73 -20.96
C ILE A 368 -17.46 -21.46 -21.12
N ASP A 369 -17.56 -22.21 -22.21
CA ASP A 369 -18.68 -23.11 -22.48
C ASP A 369 -18.44 -24.54 -21.95
N ASP A 370 -19.45 -25.40 -22.11
CA ASP A 370 -19.38 -26.78 -21.63
C ASP A 370 -18.40 -27.65 -22.41
N GLU A 371 -18.09 -27.30 -23.66
CA GLU A 371 -17.09 -28.00 -24.45
C GLU A 371 -15.70 -27.73 -23.91
N LEU A 372 -15.35 -26.46 -23.68
CA LEU A 372 -14.09 -26.05 -23.10
C LEU A 372 -13.91 -26.66 -21.70
N ARG A 373 -14.96 -26.70 -20.86
CA ARG A 373 -14.93 -27.39 -19.55
C ARG A 373 -14.61 -28.88 -19.68
N ARG A 374 -15.24 -29.59 -20.63
CA ARG A 374 -14.96 -31.02 -20.85
C ARG A 374 -13.53 -31.24 -21.35
N ARG A 375 -13.07 -30.42 -22.29
CA ARG A 375 -11.69 -30.48 -22.82
C ARG A 375 -10.69 -30.20 -21.71
N ALA A 376 -10.89 -29.15 -20.93
CA ALA A 376 -10.02 -28.80 -19.81
C ALA A 376 -9.96 -29.90 -18.74
N ALA A 377 -11.09 -30.51 -18.40
CA ALA A 377 -11.14 -31.64 -17.46
C ALA A 377 -10.41 -32.89 -17.99
N THR A 378 -10.42 -33.10 -19.31
CA THR A 378 -9.74 -34.23 -19.95
C THR A 378 -8.23 -34.00 -20.01
N LEU A 379 -7.81 -32.83 -20.52
CA LEU A 379 -6.40 -32.48 -20.74
C LEU A 379 -5.67 -32.18 -19.42
N GLY A 380 -6.31 -31.51 -18.47
CA GLY A 380 -5.72 -31.17 -17.17
C GLY A 380 -5.60 -32.36 -16.20
N GLY A 381 -6.11 -33.53 -16.60
CA GLY A 381 -6.06 -34.75 -15.83
C GLY A 381 -6.91 -34.73 -14.54
N ARG A 382 -6.65 -35.72 -13.67
CA ARG A 382 -7.43 -35.94 -12.43
C ARG A 382 -6.95 -35.10 -11.24
N SER A 383 -5.86 -34.35 -11.41
CA SER A 383 -5.32 -33.52 -10.33
C SER A 383 -6.29 -32.38 -9.99
N SER A 384 -6.33 -32.01 -8.72
CA SER A 384 -6.93 -30.75 -8.25
C SER A 384 -5.89 -29.68 -7.97
N ASN A 385 -4.59 -29.98 -8.09
CA ASN A 385 -3.50 -29.06 -7.81
C ASN A 385 -3.27 -28.11 -9.00
N PRO A 386 -3.39 -26.78 -8.82
CA PRO A 386 -3.28 -25.83 -9.93
C PRO A 386 -1.98 -25.90 -10.71
N LEU A 387 -0.84 -26.12 -10.04
CA LEU A 387 0.45 -26.24 -10.71
C LEU A 387 0.48 -27.47 -11.62
N LEU A 388 0.07 -28.63 -11.11
CA LEU A 388 0.04 -29.86 -11.90
C LEU A 388 -0.96 -29.77 -13.07
N ILE A 389 -2.10 -29.10 -12.85
CA ILE A 389 -3.08 -28.84 -13.92
C ILE A 389 -2.46 -27.92 -14.97
N SER A 390 -1.78 -26.84 -14.57
CA SER A 390 -1.12 -25.91 -15.49
C SER A 390 -0.10 -26.62 -16.37
N GLN A 391 0.79 -27.41 -15.77
CA GLN A 391 1.81 -28.17 -16.49
C GLN A 391 1.20 -29.15 -17.49
N ALA A 392 0.14 -29.86 -17.09
CA ALA A 392 -0.57 -30.78 -17.97
C ALA A 392 -1.25 -30.06 -19.15
N LEU A 393 -1.88 -28.91 -18.89
CA LEU A 393 -2.51 -28.09 -19.92
C LEU A 393 -1.49 -27.44 -20.86
N PHE A 394 -0.36 -26.97 -20.34
CA PHE A 394 0.75 -26.45 -21.13
C PHE A 394 1.20 -27.50 -22.16
N ALA A 395 1.53 -28.71 -21.70
CA ALA A 395 1.92 -29.82 -22.58
C ALA A 395 0.81 -30.21 -23.58
N ALA A 396 -0.45 -30.20 -23.16
CA ALA A 396 -1.58 -30.53 -24.04
C ALA A 396 -1.80 -29.50 -25.16
N VAL A 397 -1.65 -28.21 -24.86
CA VAL A 397 -1.77 -27.15 -25.87
C VAL A 397 -0.64 -27.26 -26.89
N ARG A 398 0.61 -27.52 -26.44
CA ARG A 398 1.75 -27.78 -27.32
C ARG A 398 1.47 -28.91 -28.31
N SER A 399 1.06 -30.06 -27.77
CA SER A 399 0.77 -31.25 -28.58
C SER A 399 -0.35 -31.04 -29.60
N ARG A 400 -1.32 -30.16 -29.33
CA ARG A 400 -2.44 -29.91 -30.26
C ARG A 400 -2.00 -29.07 -31.44
N PHE A 401 -1.42 -27.90 -31.17
CA PHE A 401 -1.13 -26.95 -32.24
C PHE A 401 0.06 -27.37 -33.11
N ASN A 402 1.00 -28.17 -32.58
CA ASN A 402 2.02 -28.84 -33.41
C ASN A 402 1.38 -29.76 -34.47
N THR A 403 0.15 -30.24 -34.25
CA THR A 403 -0.57 -31.09 -35.23
C THR A 403 -1.53 -30.35 -36.17
N ASP A 404 -1.74 -29.04 -35.97
CA ASP A 404 -2.64 -28.25 -36.82
C ASP A 404 -1.88 -27.76 -38.08
N GLU A 405 -2.39 -28.05 -39.28
CA GLU A 405 -1.77 -27.63 -40.57
C GLU A 405 -1.87 -26.12 -40.84
N GLU A 406 -2.76 -25.41 -40.13
CA GLU A 406 -2.85 -23.95 -40.16
C GLU A 406 -1.98 -23.33 -39.05
N GLY A 407 -1.03 -22.47 -39.44
CA GLY A 407 -0.12 -21.82 -38.50
C GLY A 407 -0.85 -20.96 -37.48
N ALA A 408 -1.07 -21.50 -36.28
CA ALA A 408 -1.65 -20.79 -35.16
C ALA A 408 -0.68 -19.70 -34.65
N ASP A 409 -1.20 -18.51 -34.38
CA ASP A 409 -0.42 -17.40 -33.83
C ASP A 409 -0.25 -17.50 -32.31
N SER A 410 0.69 -16.73 -31.74
CA SER A 410 0.92 -16.67 -30.29
C SER A 410 -0.35 -16.36 -29.50
N ARG A 411 -1.27 -15.57 -30.07
CA ARG A 411 -2.54 -15.21 -29.45
C ARG A 411 -3.46 -16.42 -29.31
N SER A 412 -3.53 -17.28 -30.31
CA SER A 412 -4.34 -18.50 -30.32
C SER A 412 -3.89 -19.47 -29.24
N TYR A 413 -2.58 -19.68 -29.11
CA TYR A 413 -1.97 -20.46 -28.03
C TYR A 413 -2.33 -19.90 -26.65
N ALA A 414 -2.16 -18.59 -26.47
CA ALA A 414 -2.40 -17.95 -25.18
C ALA A 414 -3.88 -17.98 -24.78
N LEU A 415 -4.80 -17.73 -25.72
CA LEU A 415 -6.24 -17.82 -25.48
C LEU A 415 -6.68 -19.24 -25.13
N GLU A 416 -6.14 -20.24 -25.81
CA GLU A 416 -6.46 -21.65 -25.55
C GLU A 416 -5.98 -22.05 -24.14
N LEU A 417 -4.72 -21.80 -23.79
CA LEU A 417 -4.19 -22.15 -22.47
C LEU A 417 -4.94 -21.41 -21.35
N ALA A 418 -5.13 -20.09 -21.49
CA ALA A 418 -5.86 -19.31 -20.50
C ALA A 418 -7.32 -19.78 -20.36
N GLY A 419 -7.98 -20.12 -21.48
CA GLY A 419 -9.34 -20.67 -21.48
C GLY A 419 -9.43 -22.00 -20.74
N LEU A 420 -8.51 -22.93 -21.00
CA LEU A 420 -8.48 -24.24 -20.33
C LEU A 420 -8.20 -24.08 -18.83
N LEU A 421 -7.29 -23.19 -18.43
CA LEU A 421 -7.02 -22.89 -17.02
C LEU A 421 -8.25 -22.33 -16.32
N ARG A 422 -8.90 -21.32 -16.91
CA ARG A 422 -10.12 -20.72 -16.36
C ARG A 422 -11.26 -21.73 -16.26
N ALA A 423 -11.41 -22.61 -17.25
CA ALA A 423 -12.38 -23.70 -17.23
C ALA A 423 -12.13 -24.73 -16.11
N ARG A 424 -10.89 -24.80 -15.58
CA ARG A 424 -10.52 -25.56 -14.37
C ARG A 424 -10.65 -24.77 -13.07
N GLY A 425 -11.13 -23.52 -13.13
CA GLY A 425 -11.25 -22.64 -11.97
C GLY A 425 -9.91 -22.06 -11.51
N ILE A 426 -8.93 -21.97 -12.40
CA ILE A 426 -7.62 -21.36 -12.13
C ILE A 426 -7.62 -19.96 -12.77
N PRO A 427 -7.39 -18.87 -12.01
CA PRO A 427 -7.31 -17.54 -12.59
C PRO A 427 -6.14 -17.48 -13.58
N ALA A 428 -6.42 -17.04 -14.80
CA ALA A 428 -5.42 -16.87 -15.84
C ALA A 428 -5.70 -15.63 -16.69
N ARG A 429 -4.65 -14.97 -17.17
CA ARG A 429 -4.74 -13.80 -18.04
C ARG A 429 -3.82 -13.95 -19.24
N VAL A 430 -4.26 -13.41 -20.37
CA VAL A 430 -3.42 -13.28 -21.56
C VAL A 430 -2.66 -11.97 -21.46
N ILE A 431 -1.36 -12.05 -21.60
CA ILE A 431 -0.49 -10.90 -21.68
C ILE A 431 -0.19 -10.63 -23.15
N THR A 432 -0.37 -9.38 -23.56
CA THR A 432 0.07 -8.91 -24.87
C THR A 432 1.35 -8.13 -24.70
N GLY A 433 2.31 -8.39 -25.58
CA GLY A 433 3.62 -7.77 -25.55
C GLY A 433 4.31 -7.72 -26.91
N ILE A 434 5.57 -7.31 -26.85
CA ILE A 434 6.49 -7.32 -27.98
C ILE A 434 7.66 -8.24 -27.61
N LEU A 435 7.86 -9.30 -28.38
CA LEU A 435 9.03 -10.18 -28.28
C LEU A 435 10.11 -9.66 -29.21
N MET A 436 11.36 -9.69 -28.78
CA MET A 436 12.54 -9.28 -29.55
C MET A 436 13.52 -10.44 -29.62
N PRO A 437 13.28 -11.40 -30.53
CA PRO A 437 14.15 -12.55 -30.67
C PRO A 437 15.58 -12.11 -31.06
N PRO A 438 16.64 -12.76 -30.55
CA PRO A 438 18.00 -12.34 -30.83
C PRO A 438 18.34 -12.46 -32.32
N GLY A 439 18.84 -11.37 -32.91
CA GLY A 439 19.20 -11.33 -34.33
C GLY A 439 18.03 -11.11 -35.29
N GLU A 440 16.82 -10.92 -34.78
CA GLU A 440 15.59 -10.85 -35.55
C GLU A 440 14.76 -9.61 -35.22
N GLY A 441 13.77 -9.33 -36.07
CA GLY A 441 12.84 -8.21 -35.87
C GLY A 441 11.90 -8.42 -34.67
N ALA A 442 11.59 -7.32 -33.97
CA ALA A 442 10.57 -7.29 -32.92
C ALA A 442 9.20 -7.70 -33.49
N ARG A 443 8.41 -8.43 -32.69
CA ARG A 443 7.11 -8.97 -33.11
C ARG A 443 6.08 -8.90 -31.99
N TYR A 444 4.82 -8.71 -32.38
CA TYR A 444 3.72 -8.88 -31.45
C TYR A 444 3.67 -10.32 -30.94
N HIS A 445 3.52 -10.46 -29.62
CA HIS A 445 3.60 -11.74 -28.96
C HIS A 445 2.63 -11.80 -27.79
N HIS A 446 2.13 -13.00 -27.51
CA HIS A 446 1.19 -13.25 -26.42
C HIS A 446 1.66 -14.43 -25.59
N TRP A 447 1.52 -14.32 -24.27
CA TRP A 447 1.75 -15.42 -23.33
C TRP A 447 0.66 -15.42 -22.26
N VAL A 448 0.67 -16.41 -21.39
CA VAL A 448 -0.29 -16.56 -20.30
C VAL A 448 0.40 -16.30 -18.98
N GLU A 449 -0.33 -15.73 -18.03
CA GLU A 449 0.01 -15.79 -16.63
C GLU A 449 -1.15 -16.41 -15.86
N TRP A 450 -0.86 -17.41 -15.03
CA TRP A 450 -1.84 -18.03 -14.14
C TRP A 450 -1.52 -17.70 -12.68
N TYR A 451 -2.54 -17.64 -11.82
CA TYR A 451 -2.37 -17.17 -10.45
C TYR A 451 -2.20 -18.34 -9.48
N ALA A 452 -1.05 -18.41 -8.82
CA ALA A 452 -0.80 -19.26 -7.68
C ALA A 452 -1.09 -18.48 -6.38
N VAL A 453 -2.05 -18.96 -5.59
CA VAL A 453 -2.41 -18.35 -4.30
C VAL A 453 -1.18 -18.28 -3.40
N ASP A 454 -0.99 -17.15 -2.71
CA ASP A 454 0.14 -16.89 -1.81
C ASP A 454 1.53 -16.92 -2.50
N PHE A 455 1.56 -16.81 -3.84
CA PHE A 455 2.78 -16.68 -4.65
C PHE A 455 2.67 -15.53 -5.65
N GLY A 456 1.61 -15.49 -6.45
CA GLY A 456 1.39 -14.48 -7.48
C GLY A 456 1.19 -15.06 -8.89
N TRP A 457 1.45 -14.23 -9.90
CA TRP A 457 1.36 -14.61 -11.30
C TRP A 457 2.57 -15.45 -11.73
N VAL A 458 2.29 -16.57 -12.39
CA VAL A 458 3.26 -17.52 -12.93
C VAL A 458 3.15 -17.49 -14.47
N PRO A 459 4.23 -17.14 -15.19
CA PRO A 459 4.20 -17.03 -16.65
C PRO A 459 4.21 -18.40 -17.33
N ALA A 460 3.57 -18.48 -18.49
CA ALA A 460 3.58 -19.64 -19.38
C ALA A 460 3.53 -19.19 -20.84
N ASP A 461 4.56 -19.53 -21.64
CA ASP A 461 4.65 -19.17 -23.06
C ASP A 461 4.78 -20.41 -23.93
N VAL A 462 3.62 -20.94 -24.31
CA VAL A 462 3.48 -22.16 -25.09
C VAL A 462 4.01 -21.98 -26.52
N TYR A 463 3.71 -20.84 -27.15
CA TYR A 463 4.05 -20.59 -28.54
C TYR A 463 5.57 -20.46 -28.72
N LEU A 464 6.26 -19.76 -27.80
CA LEU A 464 7.72 -19.71 -27.87
C LEU A 464 8.35 -21.07 -27.59
N ALA A 465 7.82 -21.84 -26.64
CA ALA A 465 8.30 -23.20 -26.38
C ALA A 465 8.24 -24.07 -27.64
N ASP A 466 7.11 -24.08 -28.35
CA ASP A 466 6.98 -24.83 -29.60
C ASP A 466 7.86 -24.29 -30.72
N ALA A 467 7.97 -22.97 -30.86
CA ALA A 467 8.85 -22.38 -31.88
C ALA A 467 10.32 -22.75 -31.68
N ILE A 468 10.78 -22.92 -30.43
CA ILE A 468 12.12 -23.40 -30.11
C ILE A 468 12.25 -24.89 -30.42
N ASP A 469 11.27 -25.70 -30.02
CA ASP A 469 11.27 -27.16 -30.23
C ASP A 469 11.22 -27.54 -31.71
N GLU A 470 10.51 -26.74 -32.53
CA GLU A 470 10.44 -26.86 -33.98
C GLU A 470 11.63 -26.22 -34.71
N GLU A 471 12.60 -25.67 -33.98
CA GLU A 471 13.77 -24.97 -34.52
C GLU A 471 13.39 -23.87 -35.53
N GLN A 472 12.30 -23.13 -35.26
CA GLN A 472 11.87 -22.05 -36.13
C GLN A 472 12.99 -21.00 -36.21
N VAL A 473 13.30 -20.54 -37.44
CA VAL A 473 14.46 -19.66 -37.70
C VAL A 473 14.51 -18.46 -36.77
N TRP A 474 13.35 -17.84 -36.52
CA TRP A 474 13.27 -16.65 -35.70
C TRP A 474 13.49 -16.91 -34.20
N ALA A 475 13.33 -18.15 -33.73
CA ALA A 475 13.46 -18.57 -32.34
C ALA A 475 14.84 -19.16 -32.01
N MET A 476 15.70 -19.43 -33.01
CA MET A 476 17.02 -20.04 -32.81
C MET A 476 17.97 -19.27 -31.87
N GLY A 477 17.70 -17.97 -31.65
CA GLY A 477 18.51 -17.14 -30.76
C GLY A 477 18.23 -17.33 -29.26
N PHE A 478 17.15 -18.03 -28.88
CA PHE A 478 16.85 -18.32 -27.48
C PHE A 478 17.68 -19.52 -26.99
N GLU A 479 18.32 -19.39 -25.83
CA GLU A 479 19.22 -20.42 -25.28
C GLU A 479 18.50 -21.42 -24.35
N GLN A 480 17.25 -21.14 -24.00
CA GLN A 480 16.48 -21.93 -23.05
C GLN A 480 15.72 -23.06 -23.74
N GLU A 481 15.68 -24.22 -23.09
CA GLU A 481 14.88 -25.37 -23.52
C GLU A 481 13.37 -25.03 -23.52
N PRO A 482 12.55 -25.64 -24.40
CA PRO A 482 11.10 -25.38 -24.47
C PRO A 482 10.36 -25.41 -23.12
N GLN A 483 10.70 -26.37 -22.26
CA GLN A 483 10.07 -26.55 -20.95
C GLN A 483 10.36 -25.40 -19.97
N TYR A 484 11.39 -24.59 -20.22
CA TYR A 484 11.68 -23.39 -19.43
C TYR A 484 10.47 -22.45 -19.38
N TYR A 485 9.74 -22.33 -20.47
CA TYR A 485 8.60 -21.41 -20.61
C TYR A 485 7.30 -21.89 -19.93
N ASP A 486 7.34 -22.95 -19.14
CA ASP A 486 6.27 -23.40 -18.25
C ASP A 486 6.56 -23.00 -16.81
N GLY A 487 6.49 -21.69 -16.54
CA GLY A 487 6.77 -21.09 -15.23
C GLY A 487 7.85 -20.02 -15.24
N ASN A 488 8.63 -19.90 -16.32
CA ASN A 488 9.70 -18.90 -16.43
C ASN A 488 9.50 -18.00 -17.66
N LEU A 489 10.26 -16.90 -17.70
CA LEU A 489 10.19 -15.90 -18.75
C LEU A 489 11.56 -15.27 -18.96
N ASP A 490 11.97 -15.06 -20.22
CA ASP A 490 13.20 -14.33 -20.56
C ASP A 490 13.06 -12.81 -20.42
N SER A 491 14.19 -12.10 -20.57
CA SER A 491 14.25 -10.62 -20.58
C SER A 491 14.12 -9.98 -21.96
N LEU A 492 13.84 -10.74 -23.02
CA LEU A 492 13.84 -10.30 -24.43
C LEU A 492 12.46 -9.86 -24.92
N ARG A 493 11.62 -9.40 -24.02
CA ARG A 493 10.23 -9.01 -24.32
C ARG A 493 9.78 -7.87 -23.45
N VAL A 494 8.77 -7.13 -23.90
CA VAL A 494 8.10 -6.07 -23.15
C VAL A 494 6.62 -6.38 -23.07
N GLU A 495 6.06 -6.23 -21.88
CA GLU A 495 4.63 -6.30 -21.61
C GLU A 495 3.97 -4.96 -21.90
N ILE A 496 2.93 -4.95 -22.73
CA ILE A 496 2.20 -3.74 -23.07
C ILE A 496 0.76 -3.74 -22.54
N HIS A 497 0.14 -4.91 -22.36
CA HIS A 497 -1.24 -5.00 -21.87
C HIS A 497 -1.51 -6.32 -21.12
N GLN A 498 -2.32 -6.21 -20.06
CA GLN A 498 -2.80 -7.32 -19.23
C GLN A 498 -4.30 -7.54 -19.50
N GLY A 499 -4.65 -8.68 -20.09
CA GLY A 499 -6.01 -9.06 -20.48
C GLY A 499 -7.00 -9.26 -19.34
#